data_AF-A0A9D9HDS2-F1
#
_entry.id   AF-A0A9D9HDS2-F1
#
_cell.length_a   1.000
_cell.length_b   1.000
_cell.length_c   1.000
_cell.angle_alpha   90.00
_cell.angle_beta   90.00
_cell.angle_gamma   90.00
#
_symmetry.space_group_name_H-M   'P 1'
#
loop_
_entity.id
_entity.type
_entity.pdbx_description
1 polymer ?
#
loop_
_entity_poly.entity_id
_entity_poly.type
_entity_poly.pdbx_seq_one_letter_code
_entity_poly.pdbx_strand_id
1 'polypeptide(L)'
;MTLLPAFVAYAAVPDADTASVCIDAASVYGSRPLIAAGMHRTPFDSLALKENISLSFADILSYNSSVFVKQYGRATQSTVSFRGTSASHTQVLWNGMKLNSPMLGMTDFSMIPAFLTDSAELLHGSSSLQAVSGGL
;
A
#
# COMPACT_ATOMS: atom_id res chain seq x y z
N MET A 1 -63.92 -43.41 11.66
CA MET A 1 -63.56 -42.58 12.83
C MET A 1 -62.24 -43.11 13.36
N THR A 2 -61.14 -42.60 12.81
CA THR A 2 -59.77 -43.14 12.96
C THR A 2 -58.96 -42.23 13.86
N LEU A 3 -58.47 -42.78 14.98
CA LEU A 3 -57.56 -42.13 15.94
C LEU A 3 -56.14 -42.06 15.35
N LEU A 4 -55.56 -40.86 15.29
CA LEU A 4 -54.15 -40.63 14.97
C LEU A 4 -53.30 -40.73 16.25
N PRO A 5 -52.07 -41.28 16.19
CA PRO A 5 -51.17 -41.32 17.35
C PRO A 5 -50.50 -39.96 17.58
N ALA A 6 -50.38 -39.56 18.85
CA ALA A 6 -49.66 -38.36 19.26
C ALA A 6 -48.14 -38.61 19.20
N PHE A 7 -47.42 -37.83 18.38
CA PHE A 7 -45.96 -37.78 18.37
C PHE A 7 -45.51 -36.61 19.25
N VAL A 8 -44.87 -36.89 20.38
CA VAL A 8 -44.22 -35.88 21.22
C VAL A 8 -42.79 -35.72 20.70
N ALA A 9 -42.49 -34.59 20.07
CA ALA A 9 -41.12 -34.23 19.72
C ALA A 9 -40.42 -33.61 20.93
N TYR A 10 -39.32 -34.21 21.38
CA TYR A 10 -38.45 -33.68 22.42
C TYR A 10 -37.58 -32.57 21.80
N ALA A 11 -37.61 -31.36 22.36
CA ALA A 11 -36.74 -30.27 21.92
C ALA A 11 -35.29 -30.59 22.33
N ALA A 12 -34.36 -30.55 21.37
CA ALA A 12 -32.94 -30.68 21.63
C ALA A 12 -32.45 -29.52 22.50
N VAL A 13 -31.75 -29.83 23.60
CA VAL A 13 -31.05 -28.86 24.44
C VAL A 13 -29.81 -28.40 23.67
N PRO A 14 -29.59 -27.09 23.42
CA PRO A 14 -28.39 -26.63 22.74
C PRO A 14 -27.17 -26.65 23.69
N ASP A 15 -26.10 -27.32 23.27
CA ASP A 15 -24.79 -27.31 23.94
C ASP A 15 -24.17 -25.90 23.90
N ALA A 16 -23.63 -25.46 25.03
CA ALA A 16 -23.20 -24.09 25.28
C ALA A 16 -21.81 -23.70 24.70
N ASP A 17 -21.23 -24.48 23.78
CA ASP A 17 -19.80 -24.35 23.41
C ASP A 17 -19.53 -24.11 21.92
N THR A 18 -20.52 -23.62 21.18
CA THR A 18 -20.32 -23.08 19.81
C THR A 18 -20.89 -21.67 19.73
N ALA A 19 -20.22 -20.73 20.39
CA ALA A 19 -20.49 -19.32 20.17
C ALA A 19 -19.90 -18.92 18.81
N SER A 20 -20.70 -19.07 17.74
CA SER A 20 -20.38 -18.47 16.45
C SER A 20 -20.41 -16.95 16.60
N VAL A 21 -19.25 -16.31 16.63
CA VAL A 21 -19.13 -14.85 16.61
C VAL A 21 -19.60 -14.39 15.24
N CYS A 22 -20.83 -13.91 15.16
CA CYS A 22 -21.34 -13.22 13.99
C CYS A 22 -20.67 -11.84 13.91
N ILE A 23 -19.73 -11.69 12.98
CA ILE A 23 -19.17 -10.39 12.62
C ILE A 23 -20.15 -9.68 11.71
N ASP A 24 -20.48 -8.42 12.06
CA ASP A 24 -21.33 -7.59 11.22
C ASP A 24 -20.69 -7.40 9.83
N ALA A 25 -21.52 -7.50 8.79
CA ALA A 25 -21.08 -7.33 7.42
C ALA A 25 -20.53 -5.92 7.21
N ALA A 26 -19.23 -5.81 6.93
CA ALA A 26 -18.62 -4.55 6.59
C ALA A 26 -19.01 -4.12 5.16
N SER A 27 -19.76 -3.03 5.02
CA SER A 27 -20.06 -2.43 3.73
C SER A 27 -18.86 -1.62 3.23
N VAL A 28 -18.22 -2.05 2.15
CA VAL A 28 -17.11 -1.33 1.53
C VAL A 28 -17.65 -0.35 0.49
N TYR A 29 -17.56 0.95 0.78
CA TYR A 29 -17.87 2.00 -0.19
C TYR A 29 -16.57 2.52 -0.82
N GLY A 30 -16.47 2.46 -2.15
CA GLY A 30 -15.36 3.06 -2.88
C GLY A 30 -15.72 4.48 -3.33
N SER A 31 -15.06 5.49 -2.77
CA SER A 31 -15.11 6.85 -3.32
C SER A 31 -13.88 7.08 -4.21
N ARG A 32 -14.10 7.30 -5.51
CA ARG A 32 -13.02 7.69 -6.43
C ARG A 32 -13.21 9.15 -6.83
N PRO A 33 -12.45 10.10 -6.26
CA PRO A 33 -12.58 11.50 -6.62
C PRO A 33 -12.25 11.68 -8.10
N LEU A 34 -12.94 12.59 -8.78
CA LEU A 34 -12.77 12.84 -10.22
C LEU A 34 -11.33 13.23 -10.58
N ILE A 35 -10.60 13.89 -9.66
CA ILE A 35 -9.19 14.25 -9.84
C ILE A 35 -8.23 13.05 -9.86
N ALA A 36 -8.67 11.90 -9.33
CA ALA A 36 -7.93 10.65 -9.40
C ALA A 36 -8.31 9.81 -10.64
N ALA A 37 -9.36 10.20 -11.37
CA ALA A 37 -9.78 9.48 -12.57
C ALA A 37 -8.77 9.74 -13.71
N GLY A 38 -8.09 8.68 -14.16
CA GLY A 38 -7.06 8.75 -15.20
C GLY A 38 -5.62 8.86 -14.68
N MET A 39 -5.42 8.91 -13.36
CA MET A 39 -4.09 8.86 -12.77
C MET A 39 -3.58 7.43 -12.67
N HIS A 40 -2.40 7.17 -13.24
CA HIS A 40 -1.73 5.88 -13.09
C HIS A 40 -1.02 5.82 -11.74
N ARG A 41 -1.66 5.12 -10.80
CA ARG A 41 -1.13 4.88 -9.46
C ARG A 41 -0.88 3.40 -9.27
N THR A 42 0.28 3.07 -8.74
CA THR A 42 0.62 1.72 -8.31
C THR A 42 0.81 1.74 -6.79
N PRO A 43 -0.17 1.30 -6.00
CA PRO A 43 0.00 1.19 -4.55
C PRO A 43 0.98 0.06 -4.22
N PHE A 44 1.76 0.25 -3.16
CA PHE A 44 2.63 -0.79 -2.63
C PHE A 44 1.87 -1.67 -1.64
N ASP A 45 2.21 -2.95 -1.58
CA ASP A 45 1.62 -3.86 -0.61
C ASP A 45 2.07 -3.48 0.81
N SER A 46 1.11 -3.18 1.68
CA SER A 46 1.34 -2.86 3.08
C SER A 46 2.03 -3.98 3.86
N LEU A 47 1.84 -5.26 3.48
CA LEU A 47 2.53 -6.38 4.11
C LEU A 47 4.03 -6.34 3.78
N ALA A 48 4.36 -6.08 2.51
CA ALA A 48 5.73 -5.89 2.08
C ALA A 48 6.42 -4.69 2.76
N LEU A 49 5.66 -3.63 3.08
CA LEU A 49 6.19 -2.49 3.86
C LEU A 49 6.46 -2.88 5.32
N LYS A 50 5.57 -3.63 5.95
CA LYS A 50 5.62 -3.98 7.38
C LYS A 50 6.58 -5.10 7.73
N GLU A 51 6.79 -6.08 6.85
CA GLU A 51 7.68 -7.21 7.14
C GLU A 51 9.17 -6.85 7.02
N ASN A 52 9.50 -5.71 6.39
CA ASN A 52 10.88 -5.30 6.08
C ASN A 52 11.42 -4.21 7.03
N ILE A 53 11.11 -4.30 8.31
CA ILE A 53 11.39 -3.29 9.37
C ILE A 53 12.88 -2.89 9.44
N SER A 54 13.79 -3.84 9.20
CA SER A 54 15.25 -3.62 9.28
C SER A 54 15.86 -3.02 8.01
N LEU A 55 15.09 -2.87 6.95
CA LEU A 55 15.58 -2.42 5.64
C LEU A 55 15.30 -0.93 5.39
N SER A 56 16.04 -0.37 4.45
CA SER A 56 15.76 0.97 3.94
C SER A 56 14.62 0.90 2.93
N PHE A 57 13.94 2.04 2.69
CA PHE A 57 12.90 2.10 1.66
C PHE A 57 13.45 1.81 0.25
N ALA A 58 14.74 2.04 0.03
CA ALA A 58 15.43 1.66 -1.21
C ALA A 58 15.38 0.15 -1.48
N ASP A 59 15.52 -0.67 -0.45
CA ASP A 59 15.47 -2.13 -0.57
C ASP A 59 14.04 -2.58 -0.90
N ILE A 60 13.05 -2.02 -0.20
CA ILE A 60 11.63 -2.29 -0.47
C ILE A 60 11.28 -1.98 -1.92
N LEU A 61 11.67 -0.81 -2.43
CA LEU A 61 11.42 -0.41 -3.81
C LEU A 61 12.06 -1.38 -4.81
N SER A 62 13.26 -1.86 -4.51
CA SER A 62 13.99 -2.82 -5.36
C SER A 62 13.29 -4.17 -5.46
N TYR A 63 12.65 -4.64 -4.37
CA TYR A 63 11.97 -5.93 -4.34
C TYR A 63 10.50 -5.88 -4.78
N ASN A 64 9.81 -4.77 -4.54
CA ASN A 64 8.35 -4.68 -4.67
C ASN A 64 7.87 -3.77 -5.80
N SER A 65 8.78 -3.18 -6.58
CA SER A 65 8.39 -2.36 -7.72
C SER A 65 9.29 -2.54 -8.93
N SER A 66 8.80 -2.07 -10.09
CA SER A 66 9.55 -2.00 -11.34
C SER A 66 10.44 -0.75 -11.44
N VAL A 67 10.58 -0.01 -10.35
CA VAL A 67 11.39 1.20 -10.28
C VAL A 67 12.86 0.82 -10.17
N PHE A 68 13.72 1.51 -10.90
CA PHE A 68 15.15 1.23 -10.84
C PHE A 68 15.77 1.96 -9.65
N VAL A 69 16.34 1.20 -8.72
CA VAL A 69 17.08 1.75 -7.58
C VAL A 69 18.57 1.70 -7.88
N LYS A 70 19.21 2.87 -7.89
CA LYS A 70 20.65 3.01 -8.03
C LYS A 70 21.27 3.18 -6.67
N GLN A 71 22.04 2.18 -6.26
CA GLN A 71 22.71 2.12 -4.97
C GLN A 71 24.22 2.32 -5.15
N TYR A 72 24.80 3.29 -4.44
CA TYR A 72 26.22 3.68 -4.58
C TYR A 72 27.16 2.88 -3.64
N GLY A 73 26.69 1.78 -3.07
CA GLY A 73 27.37 1.00 -2.04
C GLY A 73 26.43 0.61 -0.89
N ARG A 74 26.82 -0.40 -0.09
CA ARG A 74 26.05 -0.81 1.09
C ARG A 74 25.97 0.33 2.10
N ALA A 75 24.76 0.64 2.58
CA ALA A 75 24.49 1.74 3.51
C ALA A 75 24.96 3.13 3.02
N THR A 76 25.05 3.32 1.71
CA THR A 76 25.33 4.63 1.09
C THR A 76 24.10 5.12 0.33
N GLN A 77 24.21 6.31 -0.28
CA GLN A 77 23.14 6.94 -1.01
C GLN A 77 22.45 6.00 -2.00
N SER A 78 21.12 5.94 -1.90
CA SER A 78 20.25 5.18 -2.79
C SER A 78 19.28 6.12 -3.47
N THR A 79 19.34 6.18 -4.80
CA THR A 79 18.46 7.03 -5.61
C THR A 79 17.55 6.19 -6.48
N VAL A 80 16.42 6.75 -6.88
CA VAL A 80 15.42 6.09 -7.71
C VAL A 80 15.35 6.75 -9.07
N SER A 81 15.27 5.95 -10.13
CA SER A 81 14.91 6.40 -11.47
C SER A 81 13.81 5.55 -12.09
N PHE A 82 13.09 6.14 -13.04
CA PHE A 82 11.97 5.49 -13.71
C PHE A 82 12.25 5.36 -15.22
N ARG A 83 12.18 4.14 -15.77
CA ARG A 83 12.33 3.89 -17.22
C ARG A 83 13.55 4.56 -17.88
N GLY A 84 14.69 4.59 -17.18
CA GLY A 84 15.94 5.17 -17.70
C GLY A 84 16.06 6.70 -17.57
N THR A 85 15.15 7.35 -16.85
CA THR A 85 15.22 8.79 -16.56
C THR A 85 16.26 9.11 -15.49
N SER A 86 16.60 10.38 -15.32
CA SER A 86 17.44 10.82 -14.20
C SER A 86 16.65 10.77 -12.89
N ALA A 87 17.32 10.44 -11.79
CA ALA A 87 16.72 10.49 -10.45
C ALA A 87 16.25 11.90 -10.04
N SER A 88 16.79 12.95 -10.67
CA SER A 88 16.32 14.32 -10.50
C SER A 88 14.92 14.59 -11.08
N HIS A 89 14.42 13.70 -11.95
CA HIS A 89 13.08 13.80 -12.54
C HIS A 89 12.01 13.11 -11.70
N THR A 90 12.39 12.34 -10.67
CA THR A 90 11.43 11.71 -9.76
C THR A 90 11.22 12.59 -8.54
N GLN A 91 9.98 13.07 -8.37
CA GLN A 91 9.62 13.82 -7.17
C GLN A 91 9.12 12.87 -6.08
N VAL A 92 9.64 13.04 -4.86
CA VAL A 92 9.27 12.23 -3.70
C VAL A 92 8.54 13.11 -2.70
N LEU A 93 7.38 12.63 -2.26
CA LEU A 93 6.55 13.33 -1.29
C LEU A 93 6.38 12.45 -0.07
N TRP A 94 6.56 13.07 1.09
CA TRP A 94 6.28 12.48 2.39
C TRP A 94 5.21 13.30 3.06
N ASN A 95 4.02 12.73 3.23
CA ASN A 95 2.86 13.45 3.77
C ASN A 95 2.59 14.79 3.06
N GLY A 96 2.78 14.83 1.73
CA GLY A 96 2.61 16.02 0.91
C GLY A 96 3.82 16.98 0.88
N MET A 97 4.87 16.74 1.67
CA MET A 97 6.09 17.53 1.67
C MET A 97 7.13 16.96 0.71
N LYS A 98 7.79 17.81 -0.07
CA LYS A 98 8.85 17.39 -0.99
C LYS A 98 10.12 17.00 -0.23
N LEU A 99 10.61 15.77 -0.44
CA LEU A 99 11.85 15.27 0.18
C LEU A 99 13.09 15.44 -0.71
N ASN A 100 12.92 15.81 -1.98
CA ASN A 100 14.05 16.01 -2.88
C ASN A 100 14.98 17.11 -2.34
N SER A 101 16.28 16.85 -2.35
CA SER A 101 17.30 17.83 -1.98
C SER A 101 17.20 19.06 -2.92
N PRO A 102 17.16 20.29 -2.39
CA PRO A 102 17.16 21.50 -3.22
C PRO A 102 18.46 21.69 -4.00
N MET A 103 19.56 21.08 -3.55
CA MET A 103 20.87 21.19 -4.19
C MET A 103 21.05 20.14 -5.31
N LEU A 104 20.59 18.91 -5.08
CA LEU A 104 20.82 17.78 -6.01
C LEU A 104 19.57 17.37 -6.80
N GLY A 105 18.38 17.84 -6.43
CA GLY A 105 17.10 17.47 -7.03
C GLY A 105 16.66 16.02 -6.75
N MET A 106 17.47 15.24 -6.04
CA MET A 106 17.27 13.81 -5.78
C MET A 106 16.95 13.56 -4.31
N THR A 107 16.33 12.41 -4.02
CA THR A 107 16.05 11.94 -2.66
C THR A 107 16.91 10.73 -2.36
N ASP A 108 17.51 10.71 -1.17
CA ASP A 108 18.23 9.55 -0.67
C ASP A 108 17.28 8.62 0.10
N PHE A 109 16.90 7.53 -0.56
CA PHE A 109 16.00 6.52 -0.01
C PHE A 109 16.66 5.62 1.02
N SER A 110 18.00 5.64 1.13
CA SER A 110 18.71 4.90 2.18
C SER A 110 18.46 5.49 3.57
N MET A 111 18.12 6.79 3.62
CA MET A 111 17.85 7.52 4.87
C MET A 111 16.40 7.37 5.35
N ILE A 112 15.53 6.72 4.57
CA ILE A 112 14.12 6.49 4.93
C ILE A 112 14.00 5.07 5.46
N PRO A 113 13.83 4.86 6.78
CA PRO A 113 13.56 3.55 7.32
C PRO A 113 12.20 3.02 6.83
N ALA A 114 12.17 1.75 6.42
CA ALA A 114 10.94 1.06 6.02
C ALA A 114 9.81 1.20 7.05
N PHE A 115 10.14 1.03 8.34
CA PHE A 115 9.17 1.02 9.42
C PHE A 115 8.43 2.34 9.64
N LEU A 116 8.95 3.46 9.12
CA LEU A 116 8.25 4.75 9.17
C LEU A 116 7.17 4.88 8.09
N THR A 117 7.10 3.93 7.15
CA THR A 117 6.23 4.01 5.98
C THR A 117 5.08 3.00 6.11
N ASP A 118 3.88 3.48 6.43
CA ASP A 118 2.67 2.65 6.48
C ASP A 118 2.09 2.37 5.09
N SER A 119 2.20 3.36 4.20
CA SER A 119 1.64 3.31 2.85
C SER A 119 2.55 4.07 1.89
N ALA A 120 2.73 3.51 0.70
CA ALA A 120 3.38 4.17 -0.41
C ALA A 120 2.56 3.96 -1.68
N GLU A 121 2.61 4.94 -2.58
CA GLU A 121 2.07 4.82 -3.92
C GLU A 121 3.06 5.42 -4.92
N LEU A 122 3.22 4.76 -6.07
CA LEU A 122 3.97 5.29 -7.19
C LEU A 122 3.01 5.94 -8.17
N LEU A 123 3.20 7.23 -8.41
CA LEU A 123 2.52 7.98 -9.46
C LEU A 123 3.42 8.02 -10.70
N HIS A 124 2.91 7.60 -11.85
CA HIS A 124 3.66 7.58 -13.11
C HIS A 124 2.80 7.99 -14.30
N GLY A 125 3.44 8.21 -15.44
CA GLY A 125 2.80 8.79 -16.62
C GLY A 125 2.63 10.31 -16.51
N SER A 126 2.29 10.94 -17.62
CA SER A 126 1.91 12.36 -17.71
C SER A 126 0.75 12.73 -16.77
N SER A 127 -0.07 11.75 -16.41
CA SER A 127 -1.17 11.89 -15.44
C SER A 127 -0.71 12.29 -14.02
N SER A 128 0.55 12.04 -13.65
CA SER A 128 1.11 12.43 -12.36
C SER A 128 1.26 13.95 -12.20
N LEU A 129 1.26 14.71 -13.30
CA LEU A 129 1.29 16.18 -13.29
C LEU A 129 0.10 16.82 -12.55
N GLN A 130 -1.03 16.10 -12.47
CA GLN A 130 -2.21 16.55 -11.74
C GLN A 130 -2.00 16.52 -10.22
N ALA A 131 -1.13 15.63 -9.72
CA ALA A 131 -0.79 15.55 -8.31
C ALA A 131 0.47 16.37 -7.99
N VAL A 132 1.47 16.36 -8.88
CA VAL A 132 2.84 16.77 -8.58
C VAL A 132 3.54 17.29 -9.83
N SER A 133 4.36 18.34 -9.67
CA SER A 133 5.10 19.00 -10.74
C SER A 133 6.31 18.21 -11.30
N GLY A 134 6.32 16.89 -11.20
CA GLY A 134 7.47 16.02 -11.51
C GLY A 134 7.12 14.83 -12.41
N GLY A 135 6.17 15.03 -13.34
CA GLY A 135 5.55 13.93 -14.08
C GLY A 135 6.32 13.48 -15.32
N LEU A 136 6.37 12.16 -15.51
CA LEU A 136 6.70 11.45 -16.76
C LEU A 136 5.79 10.24 -16.93
#